data_AF-A0A6B2G649-F1
#
_entry.id   AF-A0A6B2G649-F1
#
_cell.length_a   1.000
_cell.length_b   1.000
_cell.length_c   1.000
_cell.angle_alpha   90.00
_cell.angle_beta   90.00
_cell.angle_gamma   90.00
#
_symmetry.space_group_name_H-M   'P 1'
#
loop_
_entity.id
_entity.type
_entity.pdbx_description
1 polymer ?
#
loop_
_entity_poly.entity_id
_entity_poly.type
_entity_poly.pdbx_seq_one_letter_code
_entity_poly.pdbx_strand_id
1 'polypeptide(L)'
;LLLSQNNCGPTVHINIVSFRPYGYDCQKKTYWTLFEEIMEKYKGRPHWGKLHKCSTKHLKELYGENINKFIELKKSVDPENLFYNKYYKRHFEENDNLLQEITYSP
;
A
#
# COMPACT_ATOMS: atom_id res chain seq x y z
N LEU A 1 14.10 -9.37 3.45
CA LEU A 1 12.68 -9.54 3.80
C LEU A 1 11.83 -9.32 2.56
N LEU A 2 10.96 -10.27 2.18
CA LEU A 2 10.25 -10.31 0.89
C LEU A 2 9.48 -9.01 0.57
N LEU A 3 8.76 -8.47 1.56
CA LEU A 3 7.93 -7.26 1.40
C LEU A 3 8.60 -5.97 1.90
N SER A 4 9.91 -5.97 2.14
CA SER A 4 10.61 -4.75 2.55
C SER A 4 10.59 -3.71 1.43
N GLN A 5 10.21 -2.47 1.77
CA GLN A 5 10.28 -1.33 0.84
C GLN A 5 11.71 -1.13 0.30
N ASN A 6 12.72 -1.52 1.07
CA ASN A 6 14.14 -1.26 0.79
C ASN A 6 14.86 -2.43 0.10
N ASN A 7 14.14 -3.46 -0.39
CA ASN A 7 14.74 -4.71 -0.87
C ASN A 7 15.49 -4.61 -2.23
N CYS A 8 15.78 -3.41 -2.75
CA CYS A 8 16.34 -3.24 -4.11
C CYS A 8 17.49 -2.22 -4.23
N GLY A 9 18.21 -1.92 -3.15
CA GLY A 9 19.38 -1.05 -3.17
C GLY A 9 19.16 0.30 -2.47
N PRO A 10 19.97 1.33 -2.79
CA PRO A 10 19.86 2.65 -2.18
C PRO A 10 18.42 3.18 -2.30
N THR A 11 17.82 3.48 -1.14
CA THR A 11 16.39 3.84 -1.07
C THR A 11 16.24 5.21 -0.42
N VAL A 12 15.41 6.07 -1.01
CA VAL A 12 14.97 7.34 -0.43
C VAL A 12 13.52 7.21 0.01
N HIS A 13 13.19 7.78 1.17
CA HIS A 13 11.82 7.82 1.68
C HIS A 13 11.29 9.25 1.58
N ILE A 14 10.16 9.41 0.92
CA ILE A 14 9.45 10.68 0.84
C ILE A 14 8.15 10.53 1.63
N ASN A 15 7.86 11.51 2.48
CA ASN A 15 6.65 11.51 3.29
C ASN A 15 5.87 12.80 3.08
N ILE A 16 4.54 12.69 3.04
CA ILE A 16 3.61 13.80 3.05
C ILE A 16 2.80 13.79 4.35
N VAL A 17 2.66 14.96 4.99
CA VAL A 17 1.97 15.12 6.27
C VAL A 17 0.96 16.26 6.15
N SER A 18 -0.22 16.07 6.73
CA SER A 18 -1.27 17.07 6.82
C SER A 18 -1.63 17.22 8.29
N PHE A 19 -1.60 18.46 8.77
CA PHE A 19 -2.01 18.78 10.13
C PHE A 19 -3.53 18.80 10.23
N ARG A 20 -4.06 18.33 11.35
CA ARG A 20 -5.48 18.34 11.69
C ARG A 20 -5.75 19.32 12.84
N PRO A 21 -5.79 20.64 12.59
CA PRO A 21 -6.07 21.61 13.63
C PRO A 21 -7.47 21.35 14.21
N TYR A 22 -7.56 21.28 15.54
CA TYR A 22 -8.79 20.95 16.27
C TYR A 22 -9.46 19.63 15.85
N GLY A 23 -8.70 18.68 15.27
CA GLY A 23 -9.22 17.39 14.82
C GLY A 23 -9.89 17.41 13.45
N TYR A 24 -9.97 18.56 12.77
CA TYR A 24 -10.58 18.67 11.45
C TYR A 24 -9.60 18.36 10.32
N ASP A 25 -10.09 17.71 9.27
CA ASP A 25 -9.34 17.54 8.04
C ASP A 25 -9.23 18.86 7.28
N CYS A 26 -8.05 19.12 6.71
CA CYS A 26 -7.84 20.22 5.79
C CYS A 26 -7.94 19.75 4.34
N GLN A 27 -8.31 20.66 3.44
CA GLN A 27 -8.36 20.37 2.00
C GLN A 27 -6.96 19.97 1.50
N LYS A 28 -6.78 18.66 1.30
CA LYS A 28 -5.48 18.06 0.99
C LYS A 28 -5.47 17.21 -0.29
N LYS A 29 -6.64 17.01 -0.89
CA LYS A 29 -6.84 16.10 -2.04
C LYS A 29 -5.88 16.39 -3.19
N THR A 30 -5.71 17.65 -3.59
CA THR A 30 -4.81 18.05 -4.69
C THR A 30 -3.36 17.66 -4.43
N TYR A 31 -2.85 17.93 -3.21
CA TYR A 31 -1.48 17.60 -2.84
C TYR A 31 -1.26 16.09 -2.73
N TRP A 32 -2.25 15.34 -2.23
CA TRP A 32 -2.18 13.89 -2.13
C TRP A 32 -2.22 13.22 -3.50
N THR A 33 -3.09 13.67 -4.40
CA THR A 33 -3.11 13.16 -5.78
C THR A 33 -1.77 13.40 -6.46
N LEU A 34 -1.21 14.61 -6.37
CA LEU A 34 0.11 14.91 -6.93
C LEU A 34 1.21 14.03 -6.32
N PHE A 35 1.17 13.82 -5.01
CA PHE A 35 2.11 12.93 -4.32
C PHE A 35 1.98 11.48 -4.84
N GLU A 36 0.76 10.96 -4.96
CA GLU A 36 0.50 9.62 -5.50
C GLU A 36 1.02 9.48 -6.94
N GLU A 37 0.76 10.47 -7.81
CA GLU A 37 1.26 10.50 -9.19
C GLU A 37 2.80 10.46 -9.27
N ILE A 38 3.48 11.24 -8.42
CA ILE A 38 4.95 11.24 -8.34
C ILE A 38 5.44 9.86 -7.88
N MET A 39 4.86 9.30 -6.82
CA MET A 39 5.27 8.00 -6.29
C MET A 39 5.04 6.89 -7.33
N GLU A 40 3.91 6.90 -8.05
CA GLU A 40 3.63 5.94 -9.12
C GLU A 40 4.64 6.06 -10.26
N LYS A 41 4.92 7.28 -10.73
CA LYS A 41 5.89 7.55 -11.82
C LYS A 41 7.27 6.96 -11.54
N TYR A 42 7.73 7.01 -10.28
CA TYR A 42 9.05 6.51 -9.88
C TYR A 42 9.01 5.10 -9.27
N LYS A 43 7.89 4.37 -9.40
CA LYS A 43 7.72 3.01 -8.83
C LYS A 43 7.99 2.98 -7.32
N GLY A 44 7.56 4.03 -6.63
CA GLY A 44 7.66 4.17 -5.20
C GLY A 44 6.84 3.10 -4.49
N ARG A 45 7.43 2.47 -3.47
CA ARG A 45 6.75 1.46 -2.66
C ARG A 45 6.01 2.12 -1.51
N PRO A 46 4.72 1.79 -1.28
CA PRO A 46 3.98 2.42 -0.20
C PRO A 46 4.47 1.94 1.15
N HIS A 47 4.37 2.81 2.15
CA HIS A 47 4.54 2.40 3.53
C HIS A 47 3.31 1.60 4.00
N TRP A 48 3.47 0.33 4.36
CA TRP A 48 2.36 -0.56 4.74
C TRP A 48 1.49 -0.04 5.90
N GLY A 49 2.07 0.74 6.82
CA GLY A 49 1.35 1.40 7.90
C GLY A 49 0.72 2.76 7.54
N LYS A 50 0.72 3.16 6.27
CA LYS A 50 0.16 4.44 5.79
C LYS A 50 -0.88 4.20 4.70
N LEU A 51 -1.68 5.23 4.44
CA LEU A 51 -2.67 5.20 3.38
C LEU A 51 -1.98 5.06 2.01
N HIS A 52 -2.45 4.13 1.19
CA HIS A 52 -2.03 3.97 -0.21
C HIS A 52 -3.12 3.28 -1.03
N LYS A 53 -3.14 3.54 -2.34
CA LYS A 53 -4.13 2.97 -3.27
C LYS A 53 -3.60 1.80 -4.10
N CYS A 54 -2.41 1.30 -3.79
CA CYS A 54 -1.82 0.19 -4.54
C CYS A 54 -2.71 -1.05 -4.52
N SER A 55 -3.14 -1.49 -5.71
CA SER A 55 -3.85 -2.75 -5.92
C SER A 55 -2.91 -3.94 -5.77
N THR A 56 -3.48 -5.14 -5.66
CA THR A 56 -2.72 -6.40 -5.73
C THR A 56 -1.88 -6.47 -7.00
N LYS A 57 -2.43 -6.04 -8.14
CA LYS A 57 -1.72 -5.98 -9.42
C LYS A 57 -0.53 -5.01 -9.37
N HIS A 58 -0.72 -3.80 -8.84
CA HIS A 58 0.34 -2.81 -8.73
C HIS A 58 1.45 -3.28 -7.77
N LEU A 59 1.08 -3.94 -6.66
CA LEU A 59 2.06 -4.53 -5.74
C LEU A 59 2.84 -5.68 -6.38
N LYS A 60 2.23 -6.49 -7.25
CA LYS A 60 2.94 -7.49 -8.06
C LYS A 60 3.98 -6.84 -8.98
N GLU A 61 3.65 -5.72 -9.62
CA GLU A 61 4.60 -4.97 -10.45
C GLU A 61 5.78 -4.39 -9.64
N LEU A 62 5.53 -3.91 -8.41
CA LEU A 62 6.55 -3.30 -7.54
C LEU A 62 7.49 -4.32 -6.86
N TYR A 63 6.98 -5.49 -6.50
CA TYR A 63 7.70 -6.50 -5.70
C TYR A 63 8.10 -7.76 -6.49
N GLY A 64 7.54 -7.96 -7.69
CA GLY A 64 7.80 -9.13 -8.52
C GLY A 64 7.52 -10.44 -7.80
N GLU A 65 8.36 -11.45 -8.02
CA GLU A 65 8.21 -12.79 -7.42
C GLU A 65 8.18 -12.82 -5.88
N ASN A 66 8.69 -11.78 -5.22
CA ASN A 66 8.67 -11.74 -3.76
C ASN A 66 7.25 -11.71 -3.18
N ILE A 67 6.27 -11.17 -3.91
CA ILE A 67 4.88 -11.13 -3.45
C ILE A 67 4.24 -12.52 -3.50
N ASN A 68 4.54 -13.31 -4.53
CA ASN A 68 4.04 -14.68 -4.68
C ASN A 68 4.62 -15.55 -3.55
N LYS A 69 5.94 -15.45 -3.33
CA LYS A 69 6.61 -16.13 -2.22
C LYS A 69 6.03 -15.76 -0.86
N PHE A 70 5.63 -14.50 -0.66
CA PHE A 70 4.99 -14.07 0.58
C PHE A 70 3.60 -14.70 0.74
N ILE A 71 2.78 -14.71 -0.32
CA ILE A 71 1.45 -15.32 -0.30
C ILE A 71 1.53 -16.82 -0.04
N GLU A 72 2.48 -17.53 -0.67
CA GLU A 72 2.73 -18.95 -0.44
C GLU A 72 3.18 -19.22 1.00
N LEU A 73 4.14 -18.44 1.51
CA LEU A 73 4.58 -18.54 2.89
C LEU A 73 3.44 -18.28 3.87
N LYS A 74 2.59 -17.28 3.61
CA LYS A 74 1.41 -17.01 4.43
C LYS A 74 0.50 -18.23 4.50
N LYS A 75 0.24 -18.89 3.36
CA LYS A 75 -0.61 -20.09 3.30
C LYS A 75 -0.02 -21.27 4.08
N SER A 76 1.31 -21.41 4.10
CA SER A 76 1.95 -22.52 4.83
C SER A 76 1.98 -22.31 6.33
N VAL A 77 2.10 -21.07 6.82
CA VAL A 77 2.19 -20.76 8.26
C VAL A 77 0.85 -20.39 8.90
N ASP A 78 -0.13 -19.93 8.12
CA ASP A 78 -1.48 -19.58 8.57
C ASP A 78 -2.54 -20.19 7.64
N PRO A 79 -2.67 -21.54 7.63
CA PRO A 79 -3.61 -22.25 6.77
C PRO A 79 -5.08 -21.97 7.13
N GLU A 80 -5.37 -21.69 8.40
CA GLU A 80 -6.72 -21.41 8.90
C GLU A 80 -7.13 -19.93 8.78
N ASN A 81 -6.24 -19.07 8.26
CA ASN A 81 -6.49 -17.64 8.09
C ASN A 81 -6.79 -16.87 9.40
N LEU A 82 -6.16 -17.26 10.50
CA LEU A 82 -6.30 -16.58 11.80
C LEU A 82 -5.89 -15.10 11.74
N PHE A 83 -4.92 -14.75 10.89
CA PHE A 83 -4.42 -13.37 10.74
C PHE A 83 -5.01 -12.63 9.53
N TYR A 84 -6.01 -13.20 8.87
CA TYR A 84 -6.64 -12.60 7.71
C TYR A 84 -7.51 -11.42 8.10
N ASN A 85 -7.36 -10.31 7.39
CA ASN A 85 -8.12 -9.10 7.66
C ASN A 85 -8.44 -8.33 6.37
N LYS A 86 -9.23 -7.25 6.50
CA LYS A 86 -9.64 -6.42 5.35
C LYS A 86 -8.44 -5.85 4.58
N TYR A 87 -7.35 -5.54 5.27
CA TYR A 87 -6.13 -5.03 4.64
C TYR A 87 -5.46 -6.11 3.78
N TYR A 88 -5.33 -7.33 4.30
CA TYR A 88 -4.80 -8.46 3.54
C TYR A 88 -5.66 -8.74 2.31
N LYS A 89 -6.99 -8.83 2.49
CA LYS A 89 -7.95 -9.03 1.41
C LYS A 89 -7.79 -8.00 0.30
N ARG A 90 -7.66 -6.72 0.66
CA ARG A 90 -7.56 -5.60 -0.29
C ARG A 90 -6.30 -5.64 -1.14
N HIS A 91 -5.17 -6.08 -0.58
CA HIS A 91 -3.85 -5.90 -1.21
C HIS A 91 -3.19 -7.20 -1.69
N PHE A 92 -3.68 -8.37 -1.29
CA PHE A 92 -3.08 -9.66 -1.66
C PHE A 92 -4.06 -10.64 -2.32
N GLU A 93 -5.35 -10.33 -2.37
CA GLU A 93 -6.31 -11.08 -3.19
C GLU A 93 -6.64 -10.35 -4.49
N GLU A 94 -6.95 -11.12 -5.55
CA GLU A 94 -7.36 -10.57 -6.84
C GLU A 94 -8.82 -10.11 -6.77
N ASN A 95 -9.04 -8.95 -6.16
CA ASN A 95 -10.34 -8.29 -6.06
C ASN A 95 -10.18 -6.76 -6.21
N ASP A 96 -10.05 -6.29 -7.45
CA ASP A 96 -9.82 -4.86 -7.76
C ASP A 96 -10.97 -3.92 -7.33
N ASN A 97 -12.15 -4.47 -7.04
CA ASN A 97 -13.33 -3.71 -6.62
C ASN A 97 -13.24 -3.12 -5.19
N LEU A 98 -12.25 -3.51 -4.38
CA LEU A 98 -12.15 -3.10 -2.96
C LEU A 98 -11.32 -1.84 -2.72
N LEU A 99 -10.73 -1.25 -3.76
CA LEU A 99 -9.88 -0.05 -3.65
C LEU A 99 -10.69 1.26 -3.67
N GLN A 100 -11.96 1.20 -4.11
CA GLN A 100 -12.85 2.36 -4.20
C GLN A 100 -13.20 2.97 -2.82
N GLU A 101 -12.96 2.24 -1.72
CA GLU A 101 -13.17 2.73 -0.35
C GLU A 101 -12.02 3.59 0.20
N ILE A 102 -10.90 3.74 -0.51
CA ILE A 102 -9.80 4.64 -0.10
C ILE A 102 -10.08 6.04 -0.64
N THR A 103 -11.18 6.62 -0.19
CA THR A 103 -11.51 8.02 -0.43
C THR A 103 -10.85 8.86 0.66
N TYR A 104 -10.16 9.92 0.25
CA TYR A 104 -9.88 11.02 1.15
C TYR A 104 -11.23 11.52 1.65
N SER A 105 -11.51 11.39 2.96
CA SER A 105 -12.66 12.08 3.55
C SER A 105 -12.59 13.56 3.17
N PRO A 106 -13.73 14.19 2.82
CA PRO A 106 -13.79 15.62 2.49
C PRO A 106 -13.05 16.50 3.51
#